data_AF-A0A6N0M0Z4-F1
#
_entry.id   AF-A0A6N0M0Z4-F1
#
_cell.length_a   1.000
_cell.length_b   1.000
_cell.length_c   1.000
_cell.angle_alpha   90.00
_cell.angle_beta   90.00
_cell.angle_gamma   90.00
#
_symmetry.space_group_name_H-M   'P 1'
#
loop_
_entity.id
_entity.type
_entity.pdbx_description
1 polymer ?
#
loop_
_entity_poly.entity_id
_entity_poly.type
_entity_poly.pdbx_seq_one_letter_code
_entity_poly.pdbx_strand_id
1 'polypeptide(L)'
;MKLVKFKITVRKVEDTIKRNGNKMQFQEKPTLKESWWLMWCSFPNLNWARLRTYDDLSTEILDCDGSKYTFSNEEEVRYYLMEDEFTQFESLDQEDEQELGIPLCLIQIPKGKNERN
;
A
#
# COMPACT_ATOMS: atom_id res chain seq x y z
N MET A 1 -10.84 -19.58 14.48
CA MET A 1 -11.03 -18.49 13.49
C MET A 1 -10.08 -18.68 12.32
N LYS A 2 -10.55 -18.51 11.07
CA LYS A 2 -9.67 -18.47 9.89
C LYS A 2 -9.39 -17.00 9.58
N LEU A 3 -8.12 -16.60 9.51
CA LEU A 3 -7.72 -15.28 9.04
C LEU A 3 -7.98 -15.18 7.53
N VAL A 4 -8.49 -14.03 7.08
CA VAL A 4 -8.73 -13.78 5.66
C VAL A 4 -7.50 -13.06 5.08
N LYS A 5 -6.81 -13.71 4.12
CA LYS A 5 -5.59 -13.19 3.49
C LYS A 5 -5.91 -12.59 2.13
N PHE A 6 -5.45 -11.38 1.88
CA PHE A 6 -5.60 -10.71 0.58
C PHE A 6 -4.26 -10.22 0.06
N LYS A 7 -4.08 -10.25 -1.26
CA LYS A 7 -2.81 -9.96 -1.93
C LYS A 7 -2.90 -8.60 -2.60
N ILE A 8 -1.91 -7.73 -2.34
CA ILE A 8 -1.45 -6.81 -3.38
C ILE A 8 -0.79 -7.69 -4.44
N THR A 9 -1.34 -7.73 -5.64
CA THR A 9 -0.68 -8.40 -6.76
C THR A 9 0.33 -7.43 -7.33
N VAL A 10 1.52 -7.34 -6.72
CA VAL A 10 2.64 -6.68 -7.36
C VAL A 10 3.00 -7.55 -8.57
N ARG A 11 2.58 -7.13 -9.77
CA ARG A 11 3.14 -7.72 -10.98
C ARG A 11 4.64 -7.47 -10.90
N LYS A 12 5.41 -8.55 -10.90
CA LYS A 12 6.85 -8.47 -11.09
C LYS A 12 7.01 -7.86 -12.48
N VAL A 13 7.28 -6.55 -12.55
CA VAL A 13 7.78 -5.96 -13.79
C VAL A 13 9.06 -6.73 -14.06
N GLU A 14 9.04 -7.55 -15.10
CA GLU A 14 10.25 -8.16 -15.60
C GLU A 14 11.10 -7.01 -16.13
N ASP A 15 11.97 -6.52 -15.25
CA ASP A 15 13.02 -5.57 -15.53
C ASP A 15 13.85 -6.08 -16.71
N THR A 16 13.43 -5.76 -17.93
CA THR A 16 14.27 -5.89 -19.12
C THR A 16 15.25 -4.71 -19.10
N ILE A 17 16.10 -4.69 -18.08
CA ILE A 17 17.23 -3.77 -18.01
C ILE A 17 18.32 -4.37 -18.88
N LYS A 18 18.49 -3.86 -20.10
CA LYS A 18 19.76 -3.99 -20.81
C LYS A 18 20.81 -3.23 -20.01
N ARG A 19 21.51 -3.93 -19.11
CA ARG A 19 22.54 -3.38 -18.23
C ARG A 19 23.83 -3.16 -19.01
N ASN A 20 24.12 -1.90 -19.35
CA ASN A 20 25.51 -1.45 -19.46
C ASN A 20 26.09 -1.31 -18.05
N GLY A 21 26.74 -2.36 -17.55
CA GLY A 21 27.86 -2.33 -16.59
C GLY A 21 27.69 -1.73 -15.17
N ASN A 22 26.73 -0.84 -14.92
CA ASN A 22 26.58 -0.18 -13.62
C ASN A 22 25.50 -0.87 -12.81
N LYS A 23 25.91 -1.43 -11.66
CA LYS A 23 25.00 -1.90 -10.62
C LYS A 23 24.28 -0.67 -10.06
N MET A 24 23.04 -0.41 -10.50
CA MET A 24 22.13 0.47 -9.77
C MET A 24 21.92 -0.14 -8.38
N GLN A 25 22.58 0.45 -7.39
CA GLN A 25 22.24 0.19 -6.00
C GLN A 25 20.91 0.90 -5.76
N PHE A 26 19.83 0.14 -5.62
CA PHE A 26 18.61 0.68 -5.02
C PHE A 26 18.98 1.02 -3.59
N GLN A 27 19.25 2.29 -3.30
CA GLN A 27 19.36 2.74 -1.92
C GLN A 27 17.97 2.57 -1.30
N GLU A 28 17.83 1.61 -0.39
CA GLU A 28 16.64 1.54 0.45
C GLU A 28 16.60 2.82 1.28
N LYS A 29 15.68 3.70 0.90
CA LYS A 29 15.47 4.95 1.59
C LYS A 29 14.78 4.66 2.92
N PRO A 30 15.31 5.11 4.07
CA PRO A 30 14.70 4.81 5.34
C PRO A 30 13.29 5.40 5.38
N THR A 31 12.34 4.57 5.76
CA THR A 31 10.93 4.95 5.86
C THR A 31 10.69 5.54 7.25
N LEU A 32 10.18 6.78 7.31
CA LEU A 32 9.74 7.42 8.56
C LEU A 32 8.39 6.88 9.03
N LYS A 33 7.47 6.67 8.09
CA LYS A 33 6.09 6.26 8.38
C LYS A 33 5.56 5.34 7.28
N GLU A 34 4.82 4.31 7.68
CA GLU A 34 4.07 3.44 6.77
C GLU A 34 2.61 3.40 7.23
N SER A 35 1.67 3.46 6.29
CA SER A 35 0.25 3.23 6.56
C SER A 35 -0.40 2.42 5.45
N TRP A 36 -1.47 1.72 5.81
CA TRP A 36 -2.24 0.84 4.91
C TRP A 36 -3.64 1.42 4.71
N TRP A 37 -4.09 1.36 3.46
CA TRP A 37 -5.33 1.98 3.01
C TRP A 37 -6.18 0.96 2.27
N LEU A 38 -7.49 1.02 2.47
CA LEU A 38 -8.47 0.11 1.90
C LEU A 38 -9.41 0.90 0.97
N MET A 39 -9.58 0.44 -0.26
CA MET A 39 -10.52 1.02 -1.21
C MET A 39 -11.95 0.58 -0.85
N TRP A 40 -12.77 1.51 -0.38
CA TRP A 40 -14.10 1.21 0.17
C TRP A 40 -15.07 0.68 -0.91
N CYS A 41 -15.07 1.27 -2.10
CA CYS A 41 -15.98 0.93 -3.20
C CYS A 41 -15.80 -0.48 -3.79
N SER A 42 -14.74 -1.19 -3.42
CA SER A 42 -14.42 -2.52 -3.96
C SER A 42 -14.92 -3.69 -3.12
N PHE A 43 -15.60 -3.43 -1.99
CA PHE A 43 -16.11 -4.47 -1.09
C PHE A 43 -16.99 -5.51 -1.84
N PRO A 44 -16.85 -6.84 -1.58
CA PRO A 44 -16.01 -7.49 -0.57
C PRO A 44 -14.55 -7.74 -0.97
N ASN A 45 -14.12 -7.23 -2.12
CA ASN A 45 -12.72 -7.31 -2.52
C ASN A 45 -11.94 -6.25 -1.74
N LEU A 46 -11.12 -6.69 -0.79
CA LEU A 46 -10.26 -5.81 -0.03
C LEU A 46 -9.05 -5.38 -0.89
N ASN A 47 -9.23 -4.30 -1.65
CA ASN A 47 -8.20 -3.69 -2.47
C ASN A 47 -7.35 -2.75 -1.60
N TRP A 48 -6.04 -2.99 -1.55
CA TRP A 48 -5.12 -2.32 -0.64
C TRP A 48 -4.18 -1.38 -1.35
N ALA A 49 -3.95 -0.21 -0.75
CA ALA A 49 -2.80 0.63 -1.05
C ALA A 49 -1.89 0.72 0.18
N ARG A 50 -0.58 0.87 -0.06
CA ARG A 50 0.43 1.13 0.98
C ARG A 50 1.06 2.48 0.73
N LEU A 51 0.98 3.36 1.72
CA LEU A 51 1.69 4.64 1.73
C LEU A 51 2.95 4.54 2.59
N ARG A 52 4.09 4.99 2.06
CA ARG A 52 5.32 5.23 2.81
C ARG A 52 5.73 6.68 2.72
N THR A 53 6.16 7.26 3.84
CA THR A 53 6.88 8.53 3.89
C THR A 53 8.34 8.26 4.24
N TYR A 54 9.26 8.85 3.50
CA TYR A 54 10.70 8.68 3.68
C TYR A 54 11.32 9.82 4.50
N ASP A 55 12.58 9.65 4.88
CA ASP A 55 13.35 10.63 5.67
C ASP A 55 13.49 12.01 5.01
N ASP A 56 13.53 12.06 3.70
CA ASP A 56 13.56 13.31 2.92
C ASP A 56 12.18 13.92 2.67
N LEU A 57 11.14 13.43 3.36
CA LEU A 57 9.74 13.86 3.26
C LEU A 57 9.03 13.51 1.95
N SER A 58 9.71 12.86 1.01
CA SER A 58 9.01 12.27 -0.14
C SER A 58 8.14 11.09 0.30
N THR A 59 7.14 10.80 -0.51
CA THR A 59 6.16 9.74 -0.26
C THR A 59 6.06 8.79 -1.45
N GLU A 60 5.74 7.53 -1.19
CA GLU A 60 5.44 6.51 -2.20
C GLU A 60 4.11 5.83 -1.87
N ILE A 61 3.24 5.73 -2.86
CA ILE A 61 2.05 4.87 -2.86
C ILE A 61 2.38 3.62 -3.67
N LEU A 62 2.09 2.44 -3.11
CA LEU A 62 1.94 1.19 -3.84
C LEU A 62 0.45 0.85 -3.88
N ASP A 63 -0.15 0.93 -5.05
CA ASP A 63 -1.59 0.72 -5.28
C ASP A 63 -1.91 -0.78 -5.47
N CYS A 64 -3.20 -1.12 -5.36
CA CYS A 64 -3.74 -2.48 -5.41
C CYS A 64 -3.48 -3.18 -6.75
N ASP A 65 -3.33 -2.41 -7.83
CA ASP A 65 -2.98 -2.88 -9.17
C ASP A 65 -1.46 -3.15 -9.35
N GLY A 66 -0.66 -2.79 -8.34
CA GLY A 66 0.80 -2.90 -8.34
C GLY A 66 1.53 -1.66 -8.87
N SER A 67 0.82 -0.61 -9.26
CA SER A 67 1.37 0.68 -9.67
C SER A 67 2.03 1.39 -8.50
N LYS A 68 3.08 2.16 -8.81
CA LYS A 68 3.80 2.96 -7.82
C LYS A 68 3.79 4.43 -8.21
N TYR A 69 3.43 5.27 -7.25
CA TYR A 69 3.39 6.72 -7.42
C TYR A 69 4.24 7.38 -6.35
N THR A 70 5.02 8.38 -6.72
CA THR A 70 5.87 9.13 -5.79
C THR A 70 5.46 10.59 -5.77
N PHE A 71 5.39 11.18 -4.59
CA PHE A 71 5.03 12.58 -4.41
C PHE A 71 6.04 13.29 -3.50
N SER A 72 6.10 14.61 -3.63
CA SER A 72 6.97 15.46 -2.80
C SER A 72 6.33 15.90 -1.49
N ASN A 73 5.01 15.69 -1.32
CA ASN A 73 4.24 16.10 -0.16
C ASN A 73 3.18 15.05 0.20
N GLU A 74 2.86 14.93 1.49
CA GLU A 74 1.82 14.04 2.02
C GLU A 74 0.41 14.51 1.66
N GLU A 75 0.18 15.81 1.48
CA GLU A 75 -1.14 16.36 1.13
C GLU A 75 -1.64 15.86 -0.24
N GLU A 76 -0.77 15.89 -1.25
CA GLU A 76 -1.09 15.40 -2.60
C GLU A 76 -1.42 13.91 -2.61
N VAL A 77 -0.70 13.14 -1.78
CA VAL A 77 -0.97 11.70 -1.59
C VAL A 77 -2.36 11.47 -1.01
N ARG A 78 -2.74 12.23 0.01
CA ARG A 78 -4.06 12.07 0.63
C ARG A 78 -5.16 12.38 -0.36
N TYR A 79 -4.99 13.44 -1.15
CA TYR A 79 -5.93 13.76 -2.22
C TYR A 79 -6.04 12.62 -3.24
N TYR A 80 -4.90 12.10 -3.73
CA TYR A 80 -4.87 10.96 -4.65
C TYR A 80 -5.64 9.74 -4.10
N LEU A 81 -5.40 9.39 -2.84
CA LEU A 81 -6.08 8.26 -2.20
C LEU A 81 -7.58 8.49 -2.01
N MET A 82 -7.98 9.71 -1.62
CA MET A 82 -9.39 10.03 -1.38
C MET A 82 -10.21 10.05 -2.68
N GLU A 83 -9.64 10.51 -3.80
CA GLU A 83 -10.32 10.48 -5.12
C GLU A 83 -10.66 9.06 -5.58
N ASP A 84 -9.82 8.08 -5.21
CA ASP A 84 -10.04 6.66 -5.49
C ASP A 84 -10.75 5.92 -4.35
N GLU A 85 -11.38 6.66 -3.42
CA GLU A 85 -12.15 6.13 -2.27
C GLU A 85 -11.35 5.21 -1.34
N PHE A 86 -10.06 5.50 -1.15
CA PHE A 86 -9.25 4.84 -0.13
C PHE A 86 -9.43 5.47 1.25
N THR A 87 -9.63 4.62 2.25
CA THR A 87 -9.68 4.98 3.68
C THR A 87 -8.53 4.33 4.44
N GLN A 88 -7.92 5.05 5.40
CA GLN A 88 -6.84 4.51 6.21
C GLN A 88 -7.36 3.36 7.09
N PHE A 89 -6.73 2.19 7.02
CA PHE A 89 -7.21 1.00 7.73
C PHE A 89 -7.20 1.18 9.26
N GLU A 90 -6.22 1.91 9.78
CA GLU A 90 -6.09 2.20 11.22
C GLU A 90 -7.15 3.18 11.74
N SER A 91 -7.85 3.91 10.85
CA SER A 91 -8.94 4.79 11.27
C SER A 91 -10.30 4.11 11.27
N LEU A 92 -10.39 2.84 10.85
CA LEU A 92 -11.65 2.10 10.83
C LEU A 92 -12.07 1.68 12.23
N ASP A 93 -13.37 1.69 12.49
CA ASP A 93 -13.97 1.40 13.79
C ASP A 93 -15.04 0.27 13.73
N GLN A 94 -15.83 0.15 14.80
CA GLN A 94 -16.84 -0.89 14.93
C GLN A 94 -18.05 -0.68 14.00
N GLU A 95 -18.37 0.56 13.61
CA GLU A 95 -19.41 0.84 12.62
C GLU A 95 -18.94 0.34 11.25
N ASP A 96 -17.67 0.59 10.91
CA ASP A 96 -17.08 0.07 9.68
C ASP A 96 -17.05 -1.47 9.64
N GLU A 97 -16.81 -2.15 10.78
CA GLU A 97 -16.89 -3.62 10.86
C GLU A 97 -18.26 -4.17 10.46
N GLN A 98 -19.32 -3.44 10.82
CA GLN A 98 -20.70 -3.82 10.51
C GLN A 98 -20.98 -3.63 9.02
N GLU A 99 -20.52 -2.53 8.43
CA GLU A 99 -20.66 -2.24 7.01
C GLU A 99 -19.85 -3.22 6.15
N LEU A 100 -18.61 -3.52 6.56
CA LEU A 100 -17.76 -4.53 5.92
C LEU A 100 -18.24 -5.96 6.20
N GLY A 101 -19.14 -6.19 7.16
CA GLY A 101 -19.57 -7.54 7.56
C GLY A 101 -18.43 -8.47 7.99
N ILE A 102 -17.25 -7.91 8.31
CA ILE A 102 -16.03 -8.63 8.69
C ILE A 102 -15.39 -7.86 9.84
N PRO A 103 -15.15 -8.50 10.99
CA PRO A 103 -14.35 -7.91 12.07
C PRO A 103 -12.95 -7.51 11.57
N LEU A 104 -12.50 -6.29 11.86
CA LEU A 104 -11.19 -5.78 11.44
C LEU A 104 -10.06 -6.67 11.97
N CYS A 105 -10.24 -7.27 13.15
CA CYS A 105 -9.28 -8.22 13.74
C CYS A 105 -9.08 -9.52 12.92
N LEU A 106 -10.00 -9.84 12.01
CA LEU A 106 -9.90 -10.98 11.09
C LEU A 106 -9.26 -10.62 9.75
N ILE A 107 -9.13 -9.32 9.45
CA ILE A 107 -8.53 -8.81 8.24
C ILE A 107 -7.01 -8.82 8.39
N GLN A 108 -6.33 -9.60 7.54
CA GLN A 108 -4.88 -9.57 7.49
C GLN A 108 -4.40 -8.45 6.56
N ILE A 109 -3.78 -7.43 7.17
CA ILE A 109 -3.03 -6.41 6.42
C ILE A 109 -1.99 -7.13 5.54
N PRO A 110 -1.86 -6.77 4.25
CA PRO A 110 -0.88 -7.39 3.37
C PRO A 110 0.54 -7.24 3.93
N LYS A 111 1.35 -8.28 3.79
CA LYS A 111 2.76 -8.21 4.18
C LYS A 111 3.57 -7.73 2.99
N GLY A 112 3.81 -6.42 2.91
CA GLY A 112 4.62 -5.78 1.86
C GLY A 112 6.09 -5.61 2.25
N LYS A 113 6.84 -6.71 2.33
CA LYS A 113 8.30 -6.67 2.49
C LYS A 113 8.94 -6.20 1.18
N ASN A 114 9.62 -5.04 1.21
CA ASN A 114 10.85 -4.92 0.42
C ASN A 114 12.00 -5.72 1.07
N GLU A 115 11.79 -6.42 2.19
CA GLU A 115 12.80 -7.31 2.74
C GLU A 115 12.84 -8.62 1.94
N ARG A 116 13.86 -8.74 1.08
CA ARG A 116 14.36 -10.03 0.61
C ARG A 116 14.60 -10.94 1.81
N ASN A 117 14.04 -12.14 1.79
CA ASN A 117 14.59 -13.29 2.51
C ASN A 117 15.38 -14.16 1.53
#